data_AF-A0A2E6UQF6-F1
#
_entry.id   AF-A0A2E6UQF6-F1
#
_cell.length_a   1.000
_cell.length_b   1.000
_cell.length_c   1.000
_cell.angle_alpha   90.00
_cell.angle_beta   90.00
_cell.angle_gamma   90.00
#
_symmetry.space_group_name_H-M   'P 1'
#
loop_
_entity.id
_entity.type
_entity.pdbx_description
1 polymer ?
#
loop_
_entity_poly.entity_id
_entity_poly.type
_entity_poly.pdbx_seq_one_letter_code
_entity_poly.pdbx_strand_id
1 'polypeptide(L)'
;GWPDVRPSHALDYKANVEVSVYAGMPQREIAEGCTMCHVNQTTCDHCHTRHEFSAAESRRPEACATCHSGVDHNNWEAYSMSKHGKIVAMMGNSWNWEAPLKDMYSKGGQTAPACAGCHFEFDGKYTHNITRKIRWANYPVVPGIASNITSEWAEDRKDSWVTTCTNCHSERFARSYLEFMDKGTLHLLAKYQEVNRIVKGLYDDNLLTGQTTNRPDPPPPMKAGYSQFFQLYWSKNNNPSSLELKVLEMGENDLPKGHVGLAHVNPGGWTYTDGWGPLNRAYVEIMDENTKLRHELALQKRVAKLEKKKFSLFNGETTEEKVSLGGLGGGMLLAGTIALAGWRRRAKREN
;
A
#
# COMPACT_ATOMS: atom_id res chain seq x y z
N GLY A 1 -11.36 -1.42 13.37
CA GLY A 1 -11.65 -2.83 13.07
C GLY A 1 -12.61 -2.91 11.92
N TRP A 2 -13.00 -4.12 11.52
CA TRP A 2 -13.96 -4.34 10.45
C TRP A 2 -15.41 -4.15 10.92
N PRO A 3 -16.35 -3.79 10.04
CA PRO A 3 -17.77 -3.89 10.34
C PRO A 3 -18.17 -5.33 10.68
N ASP A 4 -19.21 -5.51 11.48
CA ASP A 4 -19.69 -6.83 11.89
C ASP A 4 -19.93 -7.74 10.68
N VAL A 5 -19.51 -9.01 10.81
CA VAL A 5 -19.64 -10.06 9.78
C VAL A 5 -18.79 -9.82 8.52
N ARG A 6 -17.92 -8.79 8.48
CA ARG A 6 -16.92 -8.57 7.42
C ARG A 6 -15.49 -8.79 7.91
N PRO A 7 -14.57 -9.26 7.06
CA PRO A 7 -14.78 -9.71 5.67
C PRO A 7 -15.44 -11.10 5.59
N SER A 8 -16.39 -11.28 4.65
CA SER A 8 -17.03 -12.57 4.37
C SER A 8 -17.70 -12.59 3.00
N HIS A 9 -17.89 -13.79 2.43
CA HIS A 9 -18.70 -13.98 1.22
C HIS A 9 -20.18 -13.65 1.44
N ALA A 10 -20.67 -13.65 2.68
CA ALA A 10 -22.06 -13.31 2.98
C ALA A 10 -22.37 -11.82 2.74
N LEU A 11 -21.35 -10.95 2.74
CA LEU A 11 -21.47 -9.50 2.62
C LEU A 11 -20.45 -8.89 1.64
N ASP A 12 -19.92 -9.67 0.69
CA ASP A 12 -18.89 -9.20 -0.24
C ASP A 12 -19.44 -8.16 -1.23
N TYR A 13 -20.63 -8.39 -1.80
CA TYR A 13 -21.31 -7.43 -2.67
C TYR A 13 -21.64 -6.14 -1.93
N LYS A 14 -22.17 -6.26 -0.70
CA LYS A 14 -22.42 -5.10 0.17
C LYS A 14 -21.13 -4.31 0.42
N ALA A 15 -20.02 -4.99 0.70
CA ALA A 15 -18.73 -4.33 0.89
C ALA A 15 -18.26 -3.57 -0.36
N ASN A 16 -18.51 -4.12 -1.56
CA ASN A 16 -18.20 -3.49 -2.84
C ASN A 16 -19.05 -2.23 -3.08
N VAL A 17 -20.38 -2.31 -2.98
CA VAL A 17 -21.24 -1.15 -3.29
C VAL A 17 -21.18 -0.03 -2.25
N GLU A 18 -20.76 -0.32 -1.02
CA GLU A 18 -20.61 0.67 0.06
C GLU A 18 -19.28 1.46 -0.01
N VAL A 19 -18.29 1.03 -0.81
CA VAL A 19 -17.04 1.80 -0.91
C VAL A 19 -17.27 3.06 -1.74
N SER A 20 -16.87 4.22 -1.21
CA SER A 20 -17.20 5.51 -1.81
C SER A 20 -16.70 5.69 -3.24
N VAL A 21 -15.57 5.06 -3.59
CA VAL A 21 -15.00 5.15 -4.94
C VAL A 21 -15.80 4.35 -5.97
N TYR A 22 -16.37 3.21 -5.57
CA TYR A 22 -17.25 2.44 -6.44
C TYR A 22 -18.47 3.26 -6.86
N ALA A 23 -19.04 4.06 -5.95
CA ALA A 23 -20.15 4.97 -6.26
C ALA A 23 -19.69 6.25 -6.98
N GLY A 24 -18.49 6.75 -6.69
CA GLY A 24 -18.01 8.06 -7.16
C GLY A 24 -17.25 8.05 -8.49
N MET A 25 -16.73 6.91 -8.95
CA MET A 25 -15.94 6.85 -10.17
C MET A 25 -16.81 6.78 -11.44
N PRO A 26 -16.46 7.54 -12.50
CA PRO A 26 -17.23 7.54 -13.75
C PRO A 26 -16.97 6.33 -14.65
N GLN A 27 -15.82 5.64 -14.51
CA GLN A 27 -15.47 4.47 -15.33
C GLN A 27 -16.21 3.22 -14.85
N ARG A 28 -17.48 3.08 -15.24
CA ARG A 28 -18.36 2.01 -14.75
C ARG A 28 -17.86 0.61 -15.12
N GLU A 29 -17.29 0.43 -16.31
CA GLU A 29 -16.72 -0.85 -16.74
C GLU A 29 -15.52 -1.27 -15.89
N ILE A 30 -14.75 -0.30 -15.38
CA ILE A 30 -13.64 -0.58 -14.44
C ILE A 30 -14.21 -0.94 -13.06
N ALA A 31 -15.22 -0.20 -12.58
CA ALA A 31 -15.89 -0.51 -11.33
C ALA A 31 -16.54 -1.90 -11.36
N GLU A 32 -17.10 -2.31 -12.49
CA GLU A 32 -17.74 -3.63 -12.63
C GLU A 32 -16.73 -4.79 -12.52
N GLY A 33 -15.45 -4.55 -12.82
CA GLY A 33 -14.38 -5.49 -12.52
C GLY A 33 -14.27 -5.81 -11.02
N CYS A 34 -14.51 -4.82 -10.15
CA CYS A 34 -14.60 -5.04 -8.70
C CYS A 34 -15.83 -5.89 -8.37
N THR A 35 -16.98 -5.57 -8.97
CA THR A 35 -18.22 -6.34 -8.78
C THR A 35 -18.05 -7.81 -9.14
N MET A 36 -17.35 -8.12 -10.23
CA MET A 36 -17.12 -9.50 -10.67
C MET A 36 -16.38 -10.36 -9.63
N CYS A 37 -15.62 -9.76 -8.71
CA CYS A 37 -14.98 -10.46 -7.58
C CYS A 37 -15.84 -10.50 -6.31
N HIS A 38 -16.91 -9.68 -6.25
CA HIS A 38 -17.72 -9.42 -5.05
C HIS A 38 -19.19 -9.77 -5.27
N VAL A 39 -19.47 -10.99 -5.71
CA VAL A 39 -20.82 -11.47 -6.07
C VAL A 39 -21.22 -12.77 -5.37
N ASN A 40 -20.40 -13.28 -4.46
CA ASN A 40 -20.73 -14.50 -3.71
C ASN A 40 -21.97 -14.31 -2.81
N GLN A 41 -22.25 -13.08 -2.38
CA GLN A 41 -23.46 -12.75 -1.64
C GLN A 41 -24.73 -12.95 -2.48
N THR A 42 -24.65 -12.72 -3.80
CA THR A 42 -25.82 -12.71 -4.69
C THR A 42 -25.99 -14.00 -5.47
N THR A 43 -24.91 -14.73 -5.73
CA THR A 43 -24.88 -15.93 -6.57
C THR A 43 -23.94 -16.98 -5.99
N CYS A 44 -24.29 -18.26 -6.20
CA CYS A 44 -23.55 -19.40 -5.61
C CYS A 44 -22.59 -20.09 -6.59
N ASP A 45 -22.43 -19.60 -7.82
CA ASP A 45 -21.75 -20.30 -8.92
C ASP A 45 -20.32 -19.82 -9.18
N HIS A 46 -19.66 -19.23 -8.18
CA HIS A 46 -18.28 -18.73 -8.30
C HIS A 46 -17.20 -19.76 -7.95
N CYS A 47 -17.54 -20.78 -7.15
CA CYS A 47 -16.60 -21.87 -6.82
C CYS A 47 -16.94 -23.17 -7.57
N HIS A 48 -18.22 -23.52 -7.67
CA HIS A 48 -18.72 -24.65 -8.46
C HIS A 48 -19.53 -24.08 -9.63
N THR A 49 -18.86 -23.86 -10.76
CA THR A 49 -19.36 -22.95 -11.78
C THR A 49 -20.55 -23.52 -12.56
N ARG A 50 -21.37 -22.60 -13.07
CA ARG A 50 -22.44 -22.97 -13.99
C ARG A 50 -21.85 -23.54 -15.30
N HIS A 51 -22.46 -24.51 -15.94
CA HIS A 51 -23.71 -25.19 -15.57
C HIS A 51 -23.46 -26.60 -15.01
N GLU A 52 -22.20 -26.95 -14.70
CA GLU A 52 -21.85 -28.26 -14.17
C GLU A 52 -22.10 -28.36 -12.67
N PHE A 53 -21.90 -27.26 -11.93
CA PHE A 53 -22.07 -27.18 -10.47
C PHE A 53 -21.28 -28.28 -9.74
N SER A 54 -20.06 -28.54 -10.19
CA SER A 54 -19.23 -29.63 -9.67
C SER A 54 -18.66 -29.30 -8.28
N ALA A 55 -19.01 -30.13 -7.30
CA ALA A 55 -18.39 -30.01 -5.98
C ALA A 55 -16.88 -30.31 -6.03
N ALA A 56 -16.44 -31.22 -6.90
CA ALA A 56 -15.03 -31.52 -7.09
C ALA A 56 -14.25 -30.31 -7.65
N GLU A 57 -14.84 -29.57 -8.59
CA GLU A 57 -14.29 -28.31 -9.09
C GLU A 57 -14.07 -27.32 -7.94
N SER A 58 -15.10 -27.07 -7.11
CA SER A 58 -15.01 -26.10 -6.02
C SER A 58 -13.99 -26.44 -4.92
N ARG A 59 -13.56 -27.70 -4.83
CA ARG A 59 -12.54 -28.14 -3.86
C ARG A 59 -11.12 -27.86 -4.37
N ARG A 60 -10.96 -27.67 -5.69
CA ARG A 60 -9.67 -27.38 -6.29
C ARG A 60 -9.24 -25.94 -5.98
N PRO A 61 -7.95 -25.70 -5.70
CA PRO A 61 -7.44 -24.35 -5.41
C PRO A 61 -7.75 -23.30 -6.48
N GLU A 62 -7.80 -23.71 -7.74
CA GLU A 62 -8.05 -22.83 -8.90
C GLU A 62 -9.42 -22.14 -8.82
N ALA A 63 -10.42 -22.77 -8.17
CA ALA A 63 -11.75 -22.19 -8.00
C ALA A 63 -11.75 -20.90 -7.15
N CYS A 64 -10.71 -20.68 -6.33
CA CYS A 64 -10.56 -19.46 -5.53
C CYS A 64 -9.74 -18.38 -6.26
N ALA A 65 -8.96 -18.75 -7.27
CA ALA A 65 -7.84 -17.95 -7.78
C ALA A 65 -8.27 -16.69 -8.51
N THR A 66 -9.43 -16.69 -9.18
CA THR A 66 -9.93 -15.53 -9.91
C THR A 66 -10.15 -14.31 -9.01
N CYS A 67 -10.58 -14.52 -7.77
CA CYS A 67 -10.85 -13.44 -6.82
C CYS A 67 -9.72 -13.27 -5.79
N HIS A 68 -9.16 -14.36 -5.29
CA HIS A 68 -8.09 -14.35 -4.29
C HIS A 68 -6.70 -14.39 -4.93
N SER A 69 -6.39 -13.34 -5.68
CA SER A 69 -5.11 -13.12 -6.37
C SER A 69 -4.83 -11.62 -6.52
N GLY A 70 -3.69 -11.26 -7.11
CA GLY A 70 -3.42 -9.87 -7.47
C GLY A 70 -2.71 -9.05 -6.40
N VAL A 71 -2.78 -7.73 -6.54
CA VAL A 71 -1.80 -6.81 -5.96
C VAL A 71 -1.97 -6.56 -4.46
N ASP A 72 -3.18 -6.69 -3.93
CA ASP A 72 -3.56 -6.40 -2.55
C ASP A 72 -3.90 -7.65 -1.74
N HIS A 73 -4.03 -8.80 -2.40
CA HIS A 73 -4.24 -10.11 -1.77
C HIS A 73 -3.80 -11.26 -2.69
N ASN A 74 -2.48 -11.44 -2.85
CA ASN A 74 -1.86 -12.44 -3.72
C ASN A 74 -1.95 -13.90 -3.20
N ASN A 75 -3.12 -14.31 -2.68
CA ASN A 75 -3.30 -15.61 -2.02
C ASN A 75 -2.99 -16.77 -2.96
N TRP A 76 -3.50 -16.74 -4.19
CA TRP A 76 -3.23 -17.74 -5.21
C TRP A 76 -1.74 -17.83 -5.53
N GLU A 77 -1.07 -16.71 -5.75
CA GLU A 77 0.34 -16.65 -6.10
C GLU A 77 1.19 -17.16 -4.93
N ALA A 78 0.91 -16.72 -3.70
CA ALA A 78 1.61 -17.19 -2.52
C ALA A 78 1.38 -18.70 -2.30
N TYR A 79 0.13 -19.16 -2.29
CA TYR A 79 -0.20 -20.56 -2.12
C TYR A 79 0.41 -21.42 -3.22
N SER A 80 0.22 -21.08 -4.50
CA SER A 80 0.71 -21.86 -5.63
C SER A 80 2.24 -21.95 -5.66
N MET A 81 2.94 -20.94 -5.16
CA MET A 81 4.41 -20.93 -5.04
C MET A 81 4.94 -21.61 -3.77
N SER A 82 4.10 -21.83 -2.76
CA SER A 82 4.44 -22.59 -1.57
C SER A 82 4.65 -24.07 -1.86
N LYS A 83 5.27 -24.81 -0.92
CA LYS A 83 5.34 -26.26 -1.04
C LYS A 83 3.97 -26.94 -1.00
N HIS A 84 2.99 -26.38 -0.28
CA HIS A 84 1.62 -26.90 -0.30
C HIS A 84 1.04 -26.85 -1.71
N GLY A 85 1.01 -25.68 -2.34
CA GLY A 85 0.45 -25.51 -3.68
C GLY A 85 1.26 -26.23 -4.76
N LYS A 86 2.59 -26.28 -4.65
CA LYS A 86 3.41 -27.06 -5.60
C LYS A 86 3.11 -28.55 -5.53
N ILE A 87 2.88 -29.12 -4.35
CA ILE A 87 2.49 -30.53 -4.21
C ILE A 87 1.10 -30.76 -4.83
N VAL A 88 0.13 -29.86 -4.61
CA VAL A 88 -1.19 -29.96 -5.27
C VAL A 88 -1.05 -29.88 -6.80
N ALA A 89 -0.22 -29.00 -7.34
CA ALA A 89 0.00 -28.92 -8.79
C ALA A 89 0.64 -30.20 -9.36
N MET A 90 1.58 -30.82 -8.63
CA MET A 90 2.29 -32.02 -9.08
C MET A 90 1.46 -33.31 -8.94
N MET A 91 0.67 -33.42 -7.86
CA MET A 91 0.02 -34.69 -7.49
C MET A 91 -1.50 -34.61 -7.47
N GLY A 92 -2.08 -33.41 -7.54
CA GLY A 92 -3.54 -33.21 -7.42
C GLY A 92 -4.35 -33.97 -8.47
N ASN A 93 -3.78 -34.27 -9.63
CA ASN A 93 -4.47 -35.07 -10.65
C ASN A 93 -4.65 -36.54 -10.28
N SER A 94 -3.87 -37.08 -9.34
CA SER A 94 -4.05 -38.45 -8.84
C SER A 94 -4.99 -38.54 -7.64
N TRP A 95 -5.46 -37.41 -7.12
CA TRP A 95 -6.39 -37.36 -5.98
C TRP A 95 -7.83 -37.46 -6.43
N ASN A 96 -8.67 -38.08 -5.60
CA ASN A 96 -10.10 -38.15 -5.81
C ASN A 96 -10.78 -36.90 -5.22
N TRP A 97 -10.99 -35.89 -6.06
CA TRP A 97 -11.67 -34.64 -5.70
C TRP A 97 -13.18 -34.80 -5.49
N GLU A 98 -13.79 -35.94 -5.84
CA GLU A 98 -15.20 -36.22 -5.54
C GLU A 98 -15.43 -36.50 -4.05
N ALA A 99 -14.39 -36.91 -3.32
CA ALA A 99 -14.49 -37.10 -1.88
C ALA A 99 -14.88 -35.79 -1.17
N PRO A 100 -15.78 -35.83 -0.17
CA PRO A 100 -16.09 -34.64 0.62
C PRO A 100 -14.86 -34.17 1.40
N LEU A 101 -14.75 -32.87 1.69
CA LEU A 101 -13.58 -32.28 2.37
C LEU A 101 -13.13 -33.04 3.63
N LYS A 102 -14.09 -33.50 4.45
CA LYS A 102 -13.82 -34.30 5.66
C LYS A 102 -13.08 -35.62 5.42
N ASP A 103 -13.19 -36.17 4.21
CA ASP A 103 -12.63 -37.47 3.83
C ASP A 103 -11.46 -37.31 2.82
N MET A 104 -11.04 -36.09 2.48
CA MET A 104 -10.04 -35.85 1.43
C MET A 104 -8.68 -36.48 1.76
N TYR A 105 -8.22 -36.38 3.01
CA TYR A 105 -6.95 -36.97 3.42
C TYR A 105 -7.01 -38.49 3.55
N SER A 106 -8.14 -39.05 4.01
CA SER A 106 -8.27 -40.49 4.27
C SER A 106 -8.73 -41.31 3.05
N LYS A 107 -9.62 -40.75 2.22
CA LYS A 107 -10.25 -41.44 1.07
C LYS A 107 -9.97 -40.74 -0.25
N GLY A 108 -9.76 -39.42 -0.23
CA GLY A 108 -9.39 -38.63 -1.41
C GLY A 108 -7.94 -38.83 -1.85
N GLY A 109 -7.09 -39.39 -0.98
CA GLY A 109 -5.65 -39.57 -1.25
C GLY A 109 -4.86 -38.26 -1.21
N GLN A 110 -5.45 -37.17 -0.72
CA GLN A 110 -4.80 -35.86 -0.65
C GLN A 110 -3.66 -35.88 0.37
N THR A 111 -2.51 -35.32 0.01
CA THR A 111 -1.30 -35.30 0.87
C THR A 111 -0.72 -33.91 1.08
N ALA A 112 -1.30 -32.88 0.48
CA ALA A 112 -1.01 -31.48 0.81
C ALA A 112 -2.32 -30.68 0.90
N PRO A 113 -2.40 -29.65 1.74
CA PRO A 113 -3.63 -28.89 1.92
C PRO A 113 -3.96 -28.06 0.68
N ALA A 114 -5.27 -27.83 0.46
CA ALA A 114 -5.82 -26.92 -0.53
C ALA A 114 -6.62 -25.79 0.14
N CYS A 115 -6.96 -24.74 -0.60
CA CYS A 115 -7.67 -23.56 -0.10
C CYS A 115 -8.92 -23.94 0.73
N ALA A 116 -9.83 -24.73 0.13
CA ALA A 116 -11.06 -25.15 0.77
C ALA A 116 -10.79 -26.03 2.02
N GLY A 117 -9.80 -26.94 1.94
CA GLY A 117 -9.42 -27.82 3.05
C GLY A 117 -8.96 -27.06 4.30
N CYS A 118 -8.29 -25.92 4.13
CA CYS A 118 -7.86 -25.07 5.24
C CYS A 118 -8.95 -24.12 5.71
N HIS A 119 -9.63 -23.41 4.80
CA HIS A 119 -10.49 -22.29 5.19
C HIS A 119 -11.92 -22.68 5.56
N PHE A 120 -12.45 -23.81 5.04
CA PHE A 120 -13.81 -24.27 5.35
C PHE A 120 -13.85 -25.12 6.63
N GLU A 121 -12.69 -25.59 7.07
CA GLU A 121 -12.50 -26.37 8.28
C GLU A 121 -12.59 -25.49 9.54
N PHE A 122 -13.23 -25.99 10.58
CA PHE A 122 -13.23 -25.42 11.92
C PHE A 122 -13.48 -26.55 12.93
N ASP A 123 -12.50 -26.80 13.79
CA ASP A 123 -12.50 -27.82 14.84
C ASP A 123 -13.00 -29.20 14.36
N GLY A 124 -12.43 -29.66 13.25
CA GLY A 124 -12.70 -30.96 12.62
C GLY A 124 -13.97 -31.00 11.75
N LYS A 125 -14.70 -29.88 11.62
CA LYS A 125 -15.94 -29.80 10.82
C LYS A 125 -15.76 -28.88 9.62
N TYR A 126 -16.40 -29.22 8.51
CA TYR A 126 -16.36 -28.44 7.26
C TYR A 126 -17.70 -27.78 6.99
N THR A 127 -17.71 -26.46 6.73
CA THR A 127 -18.91 -25.68 6.41
C THR A 127 -18.59 -24.58 5.40
N HIS A 128 -19.62 -23.98 4.78
CA HIS A 128 -19.45 -22.80 3.92
C HIS A 128 -19.08 -21.50 4.69
N ASN A 129 -19.00 -21.54 6.02
CA ASN A 129 -18.54 -20.39 6.81
C ASN A 129 -17.01 -20.43 6.99
N ILE A 130 -16.33 -19.58 6.21
CA ILE A 130 -14.87 -19.41 6.19
C ILE A 130 -14.32 -18.37 7.18
N THR A 131 -15.17 -17.77 8.02
CA THR A 131 -14.79 -16.58 8.82
C THR A 131 -14.28 -16.89 10.22
N ARG A 132 -14.54 -18.10 10.72
CA ARG A 132 -14.40 -18.44 12.15
C ARG A 132 -12.95 -18.50 12.64
N LYS A 133 -11.98 -18.64 11.73
CA LYS A 133 -10.54 -18.66 12.06
C LYS A 133 -9.79 -17.40 11.65
N ILE A 134 -10.47 -16.40 11.07
CA ILE A 134 -9.83 -15.15 10.64
C ILE A 134 -9.26 -14.41 11.85
N ARG A 135 -7.97 -14.05 11.81
CA ARG A 135 -7.29 -13.22 12.83
C ARG A 135 -6.80 -11.91 12.23
N TRP A 136 -6.00 -12.00 11.16
CA TRP A 136 -5.38 -10.85 10.49
C TRP A 136 -6.24 -10.18 9.42
N ALA A 137 -7.20 -10.91 8.81
CA ALA A 137 -8.12 -10.36 7.81
C ALA A 137 -7.44 -9.61 6.65
N ASN A 138 -6.37 -10.19 6.09
CA ASN A 138 -5.55 -9.69 4.98
C ASN A 138 -4.72 -8.44 5.29
N TYR A 139 -5.37 -7.33 5.66
CA TYR A 139 -4.77 -6.00 5.77
C TYR A 139 -4.31 -5.70 7.21
N PRO A 140 -3.00 -5.84 7.55
CA PRO A 140 -2.52 -5.66 8.93
C PRO A 140 -2.58 -4.21 9.41
N VAL A 141 -2.71 -3.26 8.47
CA VAL A 141 -2.80 -1.82 8.74
C VAL A 141 -4.13 -1.41 9.37
N VAL A 142 -5.18 -2.23 9.26
CA VAL A 142 -6.51 -1.88 9.78
C VAL A 142 -6.44 -1.66 11.31
N PRO A 143 -6.88 -0.48 11.81
CA PRO A 143 -6.81 -0.16 13.23
C PRO A 143 -7.48 -1.21 14.11
N GLY A 144 -6.76 -1.67 15.14
CA GLY A 144 -7.22 -2.66 16.10
C GLY A 144 -6.82 -4.11 15.76
N ILE A 145 -6.45 -4.43 14.52
CA ILE A 145 -6.08 -5.81 14.15
C ILE A 145 -4.77 -6.24 14.80
N ALA A 146 -3.69 -5.52 14.56
CA ALA A 146 -2.37 -5.86 15.10
C ALA A 146 -2.34 -5.87 16.64
N SER A 147 -3.06 -4.95 17.30
CA SER A 147 -3.16 -4.92 18.77
C SER A 147 -4.01 -6.06 19.34
N ASN A 148 -4.92 -6.63 18.54
CA ASN A 148 -5.78 -7.73 18.97
C ASN A 148 -5.12 -9.10 18.78
N ILE A 149 -3.95 -9.19 18.13
CA ILE A 149 -3.38 -10.50 17.74
C ILE A 149 -2.97 -11.39 18.93
N THR A 150 -2.77 -10.78 20.10
CA THR A 150 -2.43 -11.43 21.36
C THR A 150 -3.61 -11.54 22.34
N SER A 151 -4.84 -11.21 21.90
CA SER A 151 -6.02 -11.36 22.76
C SER A 151 -6.44 -12.84 22.85
N GLU A 152 -7.23 -13.17 23.87
CA GLU A 152 -7.82 -14.50 24.02
C GLU A 152 -8.60 -14.91 22.76
N TRP A 153 -9.41 -14.00 22.22
CA TRP A 153 -10.14 -14.21 20.96
C TRP A 153 -9.22 -14.61 19.78
N ALA A 154 -8.02 -14.01 19.69
CA ALA A 154 -7.09 -14.31 18.62
C ALA A 154 -6.33 -15.61 18.87
N GLU A 155 -6.01 -15.95 20.12
CA GLU A 155 -5.36 -17.21 20.46
C GLU A 155 -6.34 -18.40 20.32
N ASP A 156 -7.61 -18.28 20.69
CA ASP A 156 -8.63 -19.31 20.46
C ASP A 156 -8.73 -19.67 18.96
N ARG A 157 -8.73 -18.65 18.11
CA ARG A 157 -8.75 -18.85 16.65
C ARG A 157 -7.46 -19.44 16.11
N LYS A 158 -6.34 -19.19 16.78
CA LYS A 158 -5.05 -19.80 16.45
C LYS A 158 -5.04 -21.28 16.85
N ASP A 159 -5.69 -21.65 17.95
CA ASP A 159 -5.89 -23.05 18.33
C ASP A 159 -6.73 -23.82 17.30
N SER A 160 -7.78 -23.18 16.75
CA SER A 160 -8.50 -23.76 15.61
C SER A 160 -7.63 -23.90 14.36
N TRP A 161 -6.70 -22.96 14.08
CA TRP A 161 -5.72 -23.13 13.00
C TRP A 161 -4.74 -24.27 13.27
N VAL A 162 -4.26 -24.39 14.50
CA VAL A 162 -3.38 -25.48 14.93
C VAL A 162 -4.08 -26.82 14.66
N THR A 163 -5.37 -26.94 15.01
CA THR A 163 -6.18 -28.13 14.72
C THR A 163 -6.14 -28.49 13.23
N THR A 164 -6.30 -27.51 12.34
CA THR A 164 -6.17 -27.71 10.88
C THR A 164 -4.79 -28.23 10.48
N CYS A 165 -3.73 -27.61 11.01
CA CYS A 165 -2.35 -27.96 10.70
C CYS A 165 -1.98 -29.36 11.22
N THR A 166 -2.56 -29.77 12.35
CA THR A 166 -2.27 -31.06 12.99
C THR A 166 -2.84 -32.28 12.29
N ASN A 167 -3.61 -32.08 11.21
CA ASN A 167 -3.93 -33.18 10.30
C ASN A 167 -2.68 -33.77 9.62
N CYS A 168 -1.58 -33.00 9.51
CA CYS A 168 -0.34 -33.43 8.86
C CYS A 168 0.93 -33.15 9.68
N HIS A 169 0.98 -32.04 10.43
CA HIS A 169 2.16 -31.61 11.17
C HIS A 169 2.01 -31.86 12.68
N SER A 170 3.12 -31.87 13.41
CA SER A 170 3.04 -31.81 14.87
C SER A 170 2.53 -30.44 15.32
N GLU A 171 1.81 -30.39 16.45
CA GLU A 171 1.32 -29.15 17.04
C GLU A 171 2.45 -28.13 17.26
N ARG A 172 3.59 -28.60 17.77
CA ARG A 172 4.77 -27.76 18.01
C ARG A 172 5.22 -27.07 16.71
N PHE A 173 5.32 -27.81 15.61
CA PHE A 173 5.70 -27.26 14.32
C PHE A 173 4.69 -26.20 13.84
N ALA A 174 3.40 -26.51 13.91
CA ALA A 174 2.33 -25.61 13.52
C ALA A 174 2.37 -24.30 14.32
N ARG A 175 2.45 -24.39 15.65
CA ARG A 175 2.53 -23.21 16.54
C ARG A 175 3.78 -22.37 16.28
N SER A 176 4.94 -23.01 16.10
CA SER A 176 6.18 -22.29 15.76
C SER A 176 6.07 -21.51 14.46
N TYR A 177 5.44 -22.08 13.43
CA TYR A 177 5.25 -21.38 12.17
C TYR A 177 4.20 -20.24 12.26
N LEU A 178 3.08 -20.46 12.96
CA LEU A 178 2.05 -19.43 13.16
C LEU A 178 2.58 -18.26 14.00
N GLU A 179 3.41 -18.51 15.00
CA GLU A 179 4.11 -17.46 15.75
C GLU A 179 5.11 -16.70 14.88
N PHE A 180 5.85 -17.41 14.01
CA PHE A 180 6.73 -16.80 13.01
C PHE A 180 5.94 -15.89 12.05
N MET A 181 4.79 -16.33 11.57
CA MET A 181 3.89 -15.54 10.71
C MET A 181 3.41 -14.27 11.42
N ASP A 182 2.97 -14.37 12.68
CA ASP A 182 2.51 -13.22 13.47
C ASP A 182 3.63 -12.19 13.64
N LYS A 183 4.83 -12.63 14.06
CA LYS A 183 6.01 -11.76 14.23
C LYS A 183 6.47 -11.13 12.91
N GLY A 184 6.50 -11.91 11.82
CA GLY A 184 6.86 -11.43 10.49
C GLY A 184 5.89 -10.33 10.02
N THR A 185 4.59 -10.53 10.23
CA THR A 185 3.55 -9.56 9.87
C THR A 185 3.71 -8.26 10.66
N LEU A 186 4.02 -8.35 11.96
CA LEU A 186 4.31 -7.18 12.79
C LEU A 186 5.55 -6.42 12.33
N HIS A 187 6.61 -7.11 11.87
CA HIS A 187 7.79 -6.44 11.31
C HIS A 187 7.49 -5.70 10.01
N LEU A 188 6.70 -6.30 9.11
CA LEU A 188 6.25 -5.65 7.88
C LEU A 188 5.42 -4.39 8.22
N LEU A 189 4.47 -4.51 9.15
CA LEU A 189 3.64 -3.41 9.61
C LEU A 189 4.47 -2.28 10.24
N ALA A 190 5.43 -2.61 11.09
CA ALA A 190 6.31 -1.64 11.73
C ALA A 190 7.09 -0.83 10.68
N LYS A 191 7.57 -1.49 9.60
CA LYS A 191 8.24 -0.81 8.51
C LYS A 191 7.31 0.17 7.79
N TYR A 192 6.10 -0.25 7.42
CA TYR A 192 5.10 0.64 6.85
C TYR A 192 4.80 1.83 7.78
N GLN A 193 4.58 1.61 9.07
CA GLN A 193 4.27 2.66 10.04
C GLN A 193 5.41 3.68 10.18
N GLU A 194 6.67 3.26 10.07
CA GLU A 194 7.83 4.14 10.01
C GLU A 194 7.74 5.09 8.80
N VAL A 195 7.50 4.54 7.62
CA VAL A 195 7.46 5.30 6.37
C VAL A 195 6.23 6.22 6.29
N ASN A 196 5.07 5.71 6.71
CA ASN A 196 3.83 6.48 6.75
C ASN A 196 3.94 7.71 7.64
N ARG A 197 4.63 7.62 8.79
CA ARG A 197 4.89 8.79 9.64
C ARG A 197 5.65 9.90 8.93
N ILE A 198 6.60 9.55 8.06
CA ILE A 198 7.39 10.54 7.29
C ILE A 198 6.50 11.26 6.26
N VAL A 199 5.76 10.50 5.45
CA VAL A 199 4.90 11.09 4.41
C VAL A 199 3.72 11.83 5.02
N LYS A 200 3.14 11.34 6.11
CA LYS A 200 2.11 12.04 6.87
C LYS A 200 2.62 13.37 7.43
N GLY A 201 3.86 13.42 7.93
CA GLY A 201 4.51 14.66 8.34
C GLY A 201 4.62 15.66 7.19
N LEU A 202 5.00 15.21 5.98
CA LEU A 202 5.01 16.08 4.80
C LEU A 202 3.61 16.58 4.42
N TYR A 203 2.58 15.74 4.54
CA TYR A 203 1.19 16.14 4.33
C TYR A 203 0.76 17.20 5.35
N ASP A 204 1.06 17.00 6.63
CA ASP A 204 0.68 17.93 7.70
C ASP A 204 1.41 19.28 7.57
N ASP A 205 2.65 19.26 7.10
CA ASP A 205 3.45 20.44 6.80
C ASP A 205 3.05 21.14 5.47
N ASN A 206 2.07 20.60 4.72
CA ASN A 206 1.68 21.05 3.38
C ASN A 206 2.82 21.04 2.35
N LEU A 207 3.74 20.09 2.47
CA LEU A 207 4.94 19.96 1.65
C LEU A 207 4.82 18.92 0.54
N LEU A 208 3.71 18.16 0.46
CA LEU A 208 3.52 17.28 -0.68
C LEU A 208 3.36 18.10 -1.96
N THR A 209 3.93 17.58 -3.04
CA THR A 209 3.90 18.24 -4.36
C THR A 209 2.48 18.57 -4.76
N GLY A 210 2.23 19.86 -5.03
CA GLY A 210 0.93 20.35 -5.49
C GLY A 210 -0.17 20.38 -4.42
N GLN A 211 0.13 20.10 -3.15
CA GLN A 211 -0.90 19.99 -2.10
C GLN A 211 -1.72 21.26 -1.92
N THR A 212 -1.07 22.44 -1.99
CA THR A 212 -1.73 23.75 -1.81
C THR A 212 -2.05 24.46 -3.12
N THR A 213 -1.53 23.97 -4.25
CA THR A 213 -1.60 24.68 -5.53
C THR A 213 -2.34 23.91 -6.63
N ASN A 214 -2.40 22.58 -6.54
CA ASN A 214 -2.86 21.73 -7.65
C ASN A 214 -3.50 20.40 -7.18
N ARG A 215 -4.18 20.42 -6.03
CA ARG A 215 -4.83 19.25 -5.44
C ARG A 215 -6.35 19.43 -5.45
N PRO A 216 -7.06 19.00 -6.51
CA PRO A 216 -8.51 19.11 -6.58
C PRO A 216 -9.20 18.13 -5.63
N ASP A 217 -10.40 18.50 -5.16
CA ASP A 217 -11.26 17.59 -4.40
C ASP A 217 -11.73 16.41 -5.27
N PRO A 218 -11.88 15.21 -4.68
CA PRO A 218 -12.44 14.07 -5.38
C PRO A 218 -13.94 14.26 -5.65
N PRO A 219 -14.50 13.63 -6.70
CA PRO A 219 -15.94 13.73 -6.95
C PRO A 219 -16.75 13.07 -5.80
N PRO A 220 -17.92 13.63 -5.44
CA PRO A 220 -18.81 13.01 -4.45
C PRO A 220 -19.17 11.57 -4.84
N PRO A 221 -19.36 10.64 -3.87
CA PRO A 221 -19.42 10.86 -2.43
C PRO A 221 -18.06 10.79 -1.71
N MET A 222 -16.94 10.72 -2.44
CA MET A 222 -15.61 10.63 -1.85
C MET A 222 -15.26 11.93 -1.11
N LYS A 223 -14.52 11.80 -0.01
CA LYS A 223 -14.08 12.94 0.80
C LYS A 223 -12.59 13.12 0.67
N ALA A 224 -12.14 14.37 0.52
CA ALA A 224 -10.72 14.69 0.51
C ALA A 224 -10.05 14.20 1.81
N GLY A 225 -8.81 13.75 1.70
CA GLY A 225 -8.03 13.27 2.83
C GLY A 225 -6.62 12.88 2.41
N TYR A 226 -5.88 12.38 3.39
CA TYR A 226 -4.57 11.79 3.21
C TYR A 226 -4.70 10.28 3.02
N SER A 227 -4.01 9.71 2.02
CA SER A 227 -3.88 8.26 1.82
C SER A 227 -5.23 7.54 1.92
N GLN A 228 -6.17 7.98 1.10
CA GLN A 228 -7.54 7.47 1.06
C GLN A 228 -7.66 6.40 -0.03
N PHE A 229 -8.39 5.31 0.25
CA PHE A 229 -8.54 4.18 -0.69
C PHE A 229 -8.93 4.60 -2.13
N PHE A 230 -9.77 5.63 -2.27
CA PHE A 230 -10.17 6.09 -3.60
C PHE A 230 -9.01 6.55 -4.49
N GLN A 231 -7.88 6.96 -3.90
CA GLN A 231 -6.72 7.45 -4.60
C GLN A 231 -6.00 6.37 -5.43
N LEU A 232 -6.35 5.08 -5.22
CA LEU A 232 -5.90 3.97 -6.07
C LEU A 232 -6.69 3.89 -7.40
N TYR A 233 -7.94 4.36 -7.42
CA TYR A 233 -8.84 4.22 -8.57
C TYR A 233 -9.20 5.55 -9.23
N TRP A 234 -8.98 6.66 -8.54
CA TRP A 234 -9.19 8.00 -9.07
C TRP A 234 -7.99 8.88 -8.77
N SER A 235 -7.50 9.57 -9.80
CA SER A 235 -6.47 10.59 -9.67
C SER A 235 -6.76 11.77 -10.60
N LYS A 236 -6.44 12.97 -10.13
CA LYS A 236 -6.46 14.19 -10.95
C LYS A 236 -5.44 15.18 -10.42
N ASN A 237 -4.61 15.70 -11.32
CA ASN A 237 -3.51 16.60 -10.99
C ASN A 237 -2.62 16.01 -9.89
N ASN A 238 -2.51 16.66 -8.71
CA ASN A 238 -1.72 16.17 -7.58
C ASN A 238 -2.58 15.59 -6.44
N ASN A 239 -3.75 15.03 -6.76
CA ASN A 239 -4.52 14.19 -5.84
C ASN A 239 -4.63 12.75 -6.40
N PRO A 240 -3.94 11.75 -5.82
CA PRO A 240 -2.89 11.88 -4.79
C PRO A 240 -1.60 12.49 -5.35
N SER A 241 -0.67 12.87 -4.46
CA SER A 241 0.73 13.10 -4.86
C SER A 241 1.49 11.79 -5.01
N SER A 242 2.64 11.78 -5.70
CA SER A 242 3.43 10.55 -5.89
C SER A 242 3.84 9.88 -4.57
N LEU A 243 4.31 10.65 -3.58
CA LEU A 243 4.68 10.10 -2.26
C LEU A 243 3.48 9.56 -1.49
N GLU A 244 2.33 10.21 -1.61
CA GLU A 244 1.11 9.76 -0.97
C GLU A 244 0.58 8.47 -1.60
N LEU A 245 0.59 8.34 -2.92
CA LEU A 245 0.22 7.09 -3.59
C LEU A 245 1.20 5.98 -3.22
N LYS A 246 2.50 6.25 -3.24
CA LYS A 246 3.54 5.26 -2.92
C LYS A 246 3.38 4.69 -1.51
N VAL A 247 3.07 5.53 -0.53
CA VAL A 247 2.84 5.03 0.84
C VAL A 247 1.47 4.36 1.00
N LEU A 248 0.46 4.77 0.22
CA LEU A 248 -0.82 4.07 0.14
C LEU A 248 -0.62 2.64 -0.40
N GLU A 249 0.07 2.49 -1.53
CA GLU A 249 0.43 1.19 -2.12
C GLU A 249 1.32 0.35 -1.18
N MET A 250 2.21 0.99 -0.43
CA MET A 250 3.00 0.30 0.59
C MET A 250 2.11 -0.39 1.65
N GLY A 251 1.01 0.28 2.06
CA GLY A 251 0.07 -0.21 3.05
C GLY A 251 -1.01 -1.15 2.50
N GLU A 252 -1.48 -0.91 1.27
CA GLU A 252 -2.60 -1.64 0.65
C GLU A 252 -2.15 -2.76 -0.29
N ASN A 253 -0.90 -2.75 -0.77
CA ASN A 253 -0.40 -3.76 -1.71
C ASN A 253 0.74 -4.57 -1.07
N ASP A 254 1.87 -3.94 -0.80
CA ASP A 254 3.09 -4.68 -0.45
C ASP A 254 3.05 -5.30 0.95
N LEU A 255 2.49 -4.58 1.92
CA LEU A 255 2.27 -5.07 3.28
C LEU A 255 1.32 -6.30 3.30
N PRO A 256 0.10 -6.26 2.76
CA PRO A 256 -0.78 -7.42 2.77
C PRO A 256 -0.24 -8.58 1.94
N LYS A 257 0.42 -8.35 0.79
CA LYS A 257 1.11 -9.43 0.06
C LYS A 257 2.19 -10.10 0.91
N GLY A 258 2.96 -9.32 1.67
CA GLY A 258 3.94 -9.87 2.60
C GLY A 258 3.31 -10.73 3.70
N HIS A 259 2.17 -10.30 4.25
CA HIS A 259 1.39 -11.08 5.20
C HIS A 259 0.84 -12.37 4.57
N VAL A 260 0.27 -12.27 3.37
CA VAL A 260 -0.26 -13.42 2.61
C VAL A 260 0.86 -14.41 2.29
N GLY A 261 2.05 -13.94 1.91
CA GLY A 261 3.25 -14.76 1.73
C GLY A 261 3.59 -15.57 2.98
N LEU A 262 3.60 -14.93 4.16
CA LEU A 262 3.82 -15.58 5.45
C LEU A 262 2.71 -16.59 5.77
N ALA A 263 1.44 -16.22 5.57
CA ALA A 263 0.30 -17.08 5.89
C ALA A 263 0.20 -18.32 4.99
N HIS A 264 0.69 -18.23 3.74
CA HIS A 264 0.63 -19.30 2.75
C HIS A 264 1.97 -19.96 2.48
N VAL A 265 2.99 -19.74 3.32
CA VAL A 265 4.27 -20.47 3.28
C VAL A 265 5.04 -20.31 1.96
N ASN A 266 5.06 -19.09 1.41
CA ASN A 266 5.90 -18.74 0.26
C ASN A 266 7.05 -17.80 0.66
N PRO A 267 8.28 -18.32 0.89
CA PRO A 267 9.42 -17.49 1.32
C PRO A 267 9.71 -16.29 0.43
N GLY A 268 9.59 -16.45 -0.89
CA GLY A 268 9.76 -15.32 -1.83
C GLY A 268 8.69 -14.23 -1.66
N GLY A 269 7.51 -14.62 -1.17
CA GLY A 269 6.34 -13.77 -0.97
C GLY A 269 6.40 -12.85 0.26
N TRP A 270 7.40 -12.97 1.13
CA TRP A 270 7.62 -12.00 2.22
C TRP A 270 9.05 -11.45 2.29
N THR A 271 9.95 -11.95 1.45
CA THR A 271 11.36 -11.55 1.42
C THR A 271 11.71 -10.75 0.17
N TYR A 272 12.06 -11.42 -0.92
CA TYR A 272 12.66 -10.78 -2.11
C TYR A 272 11.62 -10.25 -3.09
N THR A 273 10.58 -11.02 -3.39
CA THR A 273 9.64 -10.74 -4.47
C THR A 273 8.50 -9.85 -4.00
N ASP A 274 7.85 -10.24 -2.91
CA ASP A 274 6.79 -9.48 -2.26
C ASP A 274 7.13 -9.22 -0.78
N GLY A 275 6.36 -8.34 -0.13
CA GLY A 275 6.59 -7.96 1.26
C GLY A 275 7.87 -7.14 1.40
N TRP A 276 8.88 -7.68 2.09
CA TRP A 276 10.02 -6.91 2.59
C TRP A 276 10.81 -6.16 1.49
N GLY A 277 11.08 -6.80 0.35
CA GLY A 277 11.83 -6.20 -0.76
C GLY A 277 11.16 -4.94 -1.32
N PRO A 278 9.91 -5.03 -1.80
CA PRO A 278 9.13 -3.85 -2.22
C PRO A 278 8.95 -2.79 -1.13
N LEU A 279 8.64 -3.18 0.12
CA LEU A 279 8.55 -2.25 1.25
C LEU A 279 9.87 -1.48 1.47
N ASN A 280 11.00 -2.18 1.37
CA ASN A 280 12.31 -1.56 1.49
C ASN A 280 12.61 -0.60 0.32
N ARG A 281 12.19 -0.94 -0.90
CA ARG A 281 12.32 -0.05 -2.07
C ARG A 281 11.49 1.23 -1.87
N ALA A 282 10.23 1.09 -1.48
CA ALA A 282 9.35 2.23 -1.22
C ALA A 282 9.93 3.14 -0.13
N TYR A 283 10.49 2.57 0.94
CA TYR A 283 11.19 3.34 1.98
C TYR A 283 12.36 4.16 1.42
N VAL A 284 13.23 3.56 0.62
CA VAL A 284 14.39 4.24 0.03
C VAL A 284 13.94 5.42 -0.84
N GLU A 285 12.96 5.19 -1.71
CA GLU A 285 12.45 6.22 -2.62
C GLU A 285 11.74 7.36 -1.87
N ILE A 286 10.96 7.03 -0.83
CA ILE A 286 10.30 8.04 0.00
C ILE A 286 11.31 8.87 0.79
N MET A 287 12.36 8.25 1.33
CA MET A 287 13.39 8.96 2.07
C MET A 287 14.23 9.88 1.18
N ASP A 288 14.53 9.45 -0.03
CA ASP A 288 15.25 10.25 -1.02
C ASP A 288 14.45 11.52 -1.38
N GLU A 289 13.17 11.34 -1.71
CA GLU A 289 12.28 12.46 -2.05
C GLU A 289 11.98 13.38 -0.85
N ASN A 290 11.77 12.83 0.35
CA ASN A 290 11.64 13.64 1.57
C ASN A 290 12.88 14.53 1.80
N THR A 291 14.08 13.99 1.55
CA THR A 291 15.33 14.74 1.69
C THR A 291 15.41 15.86 0.66
N LYS A 292 15.08 15.57 -0.61
CA LYS A 292 15.04 16.56 -1.70
C LYS A 292 14.05 17.69 -1.41
N LEU A 293 12.81 17.37 -1.02
CA LEU A 293 11.78 18.36 -0.71
C LEU A 293 12.21 19.28 0.44
N ARG A 294 12.80 18.73 1.51
CA ARG A 294 13.30 19.54 2.64
C ARG A 294 14.49 20.40 2.24
N HIS A 295 15.38 19.90 1.39
CA HIS A 295 16.49 20.69 0.83
C HIS A 295 15.97 21.84 -0.03
N GLU A 296 14.99 21.59 -0.90
CA GLU A 296 14.37 22.63 -1.72
C GLU A 296 13.72 23.71 -0.86
N LEU A 297 12.97 23.32 0.18
CA LEU A 297 12.37 24.26 1.12
C LEU A 297 13.44 25.12 1.83
N ALA A 298 14.57 24.52 2.23
CA ALA A 298 15.67 25.25 2.84
C ALA A 298 16.32 26.25 1.85
N LEU A 299 16.45 25.86 0.58
CA LEU A 299 16.96 26.73 -0.47
C LEU A 299 15.99 27.90 -0.74
N GLN A 300 14.69 27.64 -0.87
CA GLN A 300 13.66 28.66 -1.04
C GLN A 300 13.68 29.67 0.12
N LYS A 301 13.82 29.20 1.37
CA LYS A 301 13.97 30.08 2.55
C LYS A 301 15.22 30.97 2.47
N ARG A 302 16.35 30.44 1.98
CA ARG A 302 17.59 31.22 1.77
C ARG A 302 17.41 32.26 0.67
N VAL A 303 16.80 31.90 -0.45
CA VAL A 303 16.49 32.82 -1.56
C VAL A 303 15.58 33.94 -1.07
N ALA A 304 14.49 33.63 -0.37
CA ALA A 304 13.60 34.64 0.19
C ALA A 304 14.31 35.59 1.17
N LYS A 305 15.29 35.11 1.95
CA LYS A 305 16.12 35.95 2.83
C LYS A 305 17.02 36.90 2.01
N LEU A 306 17.59 36.43 0.92
CA LEU A 306 18.43 37.24 0.02
C LEU A 306 17.61 38.30 -0.72
N GLU A 307 16.40 37.95 -1.19
CA GLU A 307 15.48 38.88 -1.85
C GLU A 307 15.03 40.00 -0.90
N LYS A 308 14.70 39.67 0.36
CA LYS A 308 14.41 40.67 1.40
C LYS A 308 15.59 41.61 1.65
N LYS A 309 16.82 41.09 1.70
CA LYS A 309 18.03 41.90 1.89
C LYS A 309 18.28 42.83 0.70
N LYS A 310 18.07 42.34 -0.53
CA LYS A 310 18.20 43.14 -1.75
C LYS A 310 17.17 44.28 -1.76
N PHE A 311 15.91 44.00 -1.42
CA PHE A 311 14.86 45.02 -1.32
C PHE A 311 15.18 46.09 -0.27
N SER A 312 15.69 45.70 0.91
CA SER A 312 16.15 46.65 1.94
C SER A 312 17.28 47.57 1.46
N LEU A 313 18.20 47.06 0.64
CA LEU A 313 19.34 47.85 0.12
C LEU A 313 18.91 48.89 -0.93
N PHE A 314 17.81 48.65 -1.65
CA PHE A 314 17.27 49.57 -2.66
C PHE A 314 16.20 50.52 -2.13
N ASN A 315 15.61 50.23 -0.96
CA ASN A 315 14.58 51.04 -0.31
C ASN A 315 15.06 51.72 0.99
N GLY A 316 16.37 51.90 1.20
CA GLY A 316 16.93 52.50 2.41
C GLY A 316 16.17 53.75 2.87
N GLU A 317 15.58 53.70 4.05
CA GLU A 317 14.74 54.76 4.64
C GLU A 317 15.58 55.88 5.29
N THR A 318 16.89 55.68 5.44
CA THR A 318 17.80 56.67 6.02
C THR A 318 18.59 57.42 4.97
N THR A 319 18.86 58.70 5.23
CA THR A 319 19.58 59.61 4.33
C THR A 319 21.00 59.11 4.01
N GLU A 320 21.63 58.34 4.90
CA GLU A 320 22.99 57.79 4.70
C GLU A 320 23.05 56.65 3.68
N GLU A 321 22.06 55.75 3.64
CA GLU A 321 22.04 54.63 2.69
C GLU A 321 21.74 55.10 1.25
N LYS A 322 20.90 56.13 1.10
CA LYS A 322 20.67 56.80 -0.20
C LYS A 322 21.92 57.54 -0.71
N VAL A 323 22.69 58.15 0.19
CA VAL A 323 23.95 58.84 -0.15
C VAL A 323 25.05 57.84 -0.53
N SER A 324 25.08 56.65 0.06
CA SER A 324 26.03 55.58 -0.33
C SER A 324 25.81 55.08 -1.76
N LEU A 325 24.56 54.82 -2.16
CA LEU A 325 24.24 54.40 -3.53
C LEU A 325 24.40 55.55 -4.54
N GLY A 326 23.98 56.77 -4.19
CA GLY A 326 24.16 57.95 -5.04
C GLY A 326 25.64 58.36 -5.18
N GLY A 327 26.44 58.17 -4.13
CA GLY A 327 27.87 58.46 -4.11
C GLY A 327 28.71 57.45 -4.91
N LEU A 328 28.35 56.16 -4.88
CA LEU A 328 29.00 55.14 -5.71
C LEU A 328 28.64 55.29 -7.20
N GLY A 329 27.36 55.53 -7.52
CA GLY A 329 26.93 55.77 -8.90
C GLY A 329 27.48 57.08 -9.48
N GLY A 330 27.46 58.16 -8.69
CA GLY A 330 28.04 59.46 -9.04
C GLY A 330 29.56 59.42 -9.16
N GLY A 331 30.24 58.67 -8.29
CA GLY A 331 31.69 58.48 -8.31
C GLY A 331 32.18 57.72 -9.55
N MET A 332 31.44 56.69 -9.98
CA MET A 332 31.77 55.95 -11.21
C MET A 332 31.52 56.79 -12.48
N LEU A 333 30.47 57.61 -12.50
CA LEU A 333 30.20 58.55 -13.62
C LEU A 333 31.24 59.68 -13.68
N LEU A 334 31.67 60.22 -12.54
CA LEU A 334 32.74 61.22 -12.47
C LEU A 334 34.10 60.63 -12.88
N ALA A 335 34.43 59.42 -12.42
CA ALA A 335 35.65 58.73 -12.83
C ALA A 335 35.66 58.44 -14.34
N GLY A 336 34.52 58.00 -14.90
CA GLY A 336 34.36 57.77 -16.34
C GLY A 336 34.49 59.05 -17.18
N THR A 337 33.89 60.15 -16.73
CA THR A 337 33.98 61.44 -17.43
C THR A 337 35.37 62.08 -17.32
N ILE A 338 36.06 61.95 -16.19
CA ILE A 338 37.45 62.41 -16.03
C ILE A 338 38.39 61.56 -16.88
N ALA A 339 38.20 60.24 -16.95
CA ALA A 339 38.98 59.35 -17.81
C ALA A 339 38.78 59.69 -19.30
N LEU A 340 37.54 59.94 -19.74
CA LEU A 340 37.22 60.38 -21.11
C LEU A 340 37.79 61.77 -21.44
N ALA A 341 37.74 62.72 -20.50
CA ALA A 341 38.35 64.04 -20.68
C ALA A 341 39.89 63.99 -20.72
N GLY A 342 40.50 63.14 -19.90
CA GLY A 342 41.94 62.86 -19.91
C GLY A 342 42.38 62.20 -21.23
N TRP A 343 41.62 61.22 -21.72
CA TRP A 343 41.89 60.56 -23.00
C TRP A 343 41.78 61.54 -24.19
N ARG A 344 40.73 62.38 -24.24
CA ARG A 344 40.58 63.43 -25.27
C ARG A 344 41.70 64.48 -25.24
N ARG A 345 42.23 64.83 -24.05
CA ARG A 345 43.38 65.76 -23.96
C ARG A 345 44.69 65.13 -24.39
N ARG A 346 44.87 63.81 -24.21
CA ARG A 346 46.06 63.07 -24.66
C ARG A 346 46.07 62.92 -26.18
N ALA A 347 44.92 62.57 -26.79
CA ALA A 347 44.76 62.46 -28.24
C ALA A 347 44.96 63.79 -28.99
N LYS A 348 44.78 64.95 -28.34
CA LYS A 348 45.05 66.28 -28.91
C LYS A 348 46.51 66.74 -28.81
N ARG A 349 47.36 66.04 -28.05
CA ARG A 349 48.79 66.33 -27.90
C ARG A 349 49.68 65.47 -28.81
N GLU A 350 49.09 64.49 -29.50
CA GLU A 350 49.79 63.55 -30.39
C GLU A 350 49.52 63.83 -31.89
N ASN A 351 48.90 64.96 -32.23
CA ASN A 351 48.74 65.46 -33.61
C ASN A 351 49.48 66.79 -33.79
#